data_AF-A0A3B0V203-F1
#
_entry.id   AF-A0A3B0V203-F1
#
_cell.length_a   1.000
_cell.length_b   1.000
_cell.length_c   1.000
_cell.angle_alpha   90.00
_cell.angle_beta   90.00
_cell.angle_gamma   90.00
#
_symmetry.space_group_name_H-M   'P 1'
#
loop_
_entity.id
_entity.type
_entity.pdbx_description
1 polymer ?
#
loop_
_entity_poly.entity_id
_entity_poly.type
_entity_poly.pdbx_seq_one_letter_code
_entity_poly.pdbx_strand_id
1 'polypeptide(L)'
;MVLSLRIRAVRKVFPNALFIQVMRDPLDVAQSIYKARTTKYPTWLGAKPYECENMDGKSVLEQVCEQVYYIEKHIARARAVVGEQAFLTVHYKDVCQNPQREAERMADFMDRNGAPTKIRHSLPESFKLSHGRKVEEAEYREMRRLLDKLYRH
;
A
#
# COMPACT_ATOMS: atom_id res chain seq x y z
N MET A 1 -2.71 -1.17 7.94
CA MET A 1 -3.63 -1.24 6.78
C MET A 1 -5.02 -0.67 7.03
N VAL A 2 -5.61 -0.69 8.23
CA VAL A 2 -7.01 -0.21 8.45
C VAL A 2 -7.19 1.28 8.14
N LEU A 3 -6.16 2.11 8.35
CA LEU A 3 -6.26 3.57 8.14
C LEU A 3 -6.27 4.00 6.67
N SER A 4 -5.83 3.15 5.75
CA SER A 4 -5.75 3.45 4.32
C SER A 4 -7.10 3.84 3.72
N LEU A 5 -8.22 3.32 4.25
CA LEU A 5 -9.57 3.66 3.83
C LEU A 5 -10.24 4.77 4.66
N ARG A 6 -9.54 5.31 5.67
CA ARG A 6 -10.08 6.30 6.63
C ARG A 6 -9.34 7.63 6.62
N ILE A 7 -8.48 7.88 5.65
CA ILE A 7 -7.67 9.09 5.52
C ILE A 7 -8.49 10.39 5.73
N ARG A 8 -9.64 10.50 5.05
CA ARG A 8 -10.53 11.69 5.17
C ARG A 8 -11.05 11.87 6.60
N ALA A 9 -11.46 10.78 7.25
CA ALA A 9 -11.94 10.82 8.63
C ALA A 9 -10.81 11.18 9.60
N VAL A 10 -9.62 10.61 9.40
CA VAL A 10 -8.42 10.95 10.18
C VAL A 10 -8.09 12.44 10.05
N ARG A 11 -8.09 12.99 8.82
CA ARG A 11 -7.85 14.43 8.60
C ARG A 11 -8.92 15.31 9.23
N LYS A 12 -10.18 14.86 9.25
CA LYS A 12 -11.28 15.60 9.91
C LYS A 12 -11.06 15.71 11.42
N VAL A 13 -10.59 14.63 12.07
CA VAL A 13 -10.33 14.61 13.52
C VAL A 13 -9.00 15.27 13.86
N PHE A 14 -8.00 15.10 13.01
CA PHE A 14 -6.65 15.63 13.16
C PHE A 14 -6.31 16.50 11.94
N PRO A 15 -6.66 17.80 11.97
CA PRO A 15 -6.47 18.69 10.83
C PRO A 15 -5.02 18.90 10.39
N ASN A 16 -4.04 18.44 11.16
CA ASN A 16 -2.62 18.50 10.83
C ASN A 16 -2.02 17.10 10.55
N ALA A 17 -2.84 16.06 10.44
CA ALA A 17 -2.36 14.71 10.14
C ALA A 17 -1.63 14.65 8.80
N LEU A 18 -0.45 14.05 8.81
CA LEU A 18 0.40 13.79 7.66
C LEU A 18 0.34 12.30 7.30
N PHE A 19 0.45 11.99 6.02
CA PHE A 19 0.29 10.64 5.49
C PHE A 19 1.53 10.22 4.71
N ILE A 20 2.24 9.22 5.20
CA ILE A 20 3.34 8.58 4.46
C ILE A 20 2.74 7.39 3.69
N GLN A 21 2.64 7.52 2.37
CA GLN A 21 2.14 6.47 1.49
C GLN A 21 3.32 5.67 0.93
N VAL A 22 3.45 4.42 1.40
CA VAL A 22 4.42 3.47 0.83
C VAL A 22 3.80 2.81 -0.39
N MET A 23 4.38 3.05 -1.58
CA MET A 23 3.96 2.47 -2.84
C MET A 23 4.80 1.26 -3.20
N ARG A 24 4.16 0.23 -3.74
CA ARG A 24 4.79 -0.99 -4.24
C ARG A 24 4.06 -1.42 -5.50
N ASP A 25 4.74 -2.19 -6.34
CA ASP A 25 4.12 -2.82 -7.50
C ASP A 25 2.85 -3.60 -7.10
N PRO A 26 1.68 -3.35 -7.73
CA PRO A 26 0.42 -4.00 -7.36
C PRO A 26 0.47 -5.52 -7.48
N LEU A 27 1.22 -6.06 -8.44
CA LEU A 27 1.35 -7.50 -8.64
C LEU A 27 2.18 -8.13 -7.51
N ASP A 28 3.23 -7.48 -7.04
CA ASP A 28 3.96 -7.90 -5.83
C ASP A 28 3.08 -7.91 -4.58
N VAL A 29 2.19 -6.91 -4.42
CA VAL A 29 1.27 -6.83 -3.29
C VAL A 29 0.23 -7.95 -3.38
N ALA A 30 -0.40 -8.11 -4.54
CA ALA A 30 -1.41 -9.15 -4.78
C ALA A 30 -0.84 -10.55 -4.52
N GLN A 31 0.36 -10.86 -5.01
CA GLN A 31 1.05 -12.13 -4.73
C GLN A 31 1.30 -12.34 -3.23
N SER A 32 1.71 -11.28 -2.52
CA SER A 32 1.97 -11.34 -1.08
C SER A 32 0.69 -11.64 -0.28
N ILE A 33 -0.43 -11.01 -0.64
CA ILE A 33 -1.73 -11.26 0.01
C ILE A 33 -2.25 -12.64 -0.35
N TYR A 34 -2.21 -13.02 -1.64
CA TYR A 34 -2.64 -14.34 -2.10
C TYR A 34 -1.90 -15.45 -1.37
N LYS A 35 -0.57 -15.40 -1.34
CA LYS A 35 0.25 -16.40 -0.65
C LYS A 35 -0.10 -16.49 0.83
N ALA A 36 -0.32 -15.36 1.51
CA ALA A 36 -0.72 -15.37 2.91
C ALA A 36 -2.12 -16.00 3.09
N ARG A 37 -3.05 -15.72 2.17
CA ARG A 37 -4.40 -16.29 2.16
C ARG A 37 -4.45 -17.79 1.87
N THR A 38 -3.60 -18.29 0.98
CA THR A 38 -3.60 -19.71 0.63
C THR A 38 -2.78 -20.58 1.59
N THR A 39 -1.86 -20.01 2.37
CA THR A 39 -0.96 -20.79 3.23
C THR A 39 -1.23 -20.67 4.72
N LYS A 40 -1.64 -19.48 5.22
CA LYS A 40 -1.66 -19.22 6.67
C LYS A 40 -2.95 -18.60 7.18
N TYR A 41 -3.58 -17.73 6.40
CA TYR A 41 -4.75 -16.95 6.84
C TYR A 41 -5.84 -16.98 5.77
N PRO A 42 -6.66 -18.04 5.70
CA PRO A 42 -7.65 -18.24 4.61
C PRO A 42 -8.71 -17.13 4.50
N THR A 43 -8.86 -16.33 5.54
CA THR A 43 -9.80 -15.20 5.60
C THR A 43 -9.24 -13.94 4.95
N TRP A 44 -10.07 -12.89 4.87
CA TRP A 44 -9.65 -11.59 4.33
C TRP A 44 -8.52 -10.97 5.17
N LEU A 45 -7.46 -10.50 4.52
CA LEU A 45 -6.32 -9.89 5.18
C LEU A 45 -6.28 -8.38 4.92
N GLY A 46 -6.30 -7.58 5.98
CA GLY A 46 -6.14 -6.12 5.89
C GLY A 46 -7.45 -5.36 5.75
N ALA A 47 -7.37 -4.14 5.19
CA ALA A 47 -8.54 -3.32 4.98
C ALA A 47 -9.40 -3.91 3.86
N LYS A 48 -10.72 -3.88 4.05
CA LYS A 48 -11.71 -4.32 3.07
C LYS A 48 -12.40 -3.09 2.46
N PRO A 49 -12.16 -2.78 1.17
CA PRO A 49 -12.92 -1.77 0.45
C PRO A 49 -14.40 -2.17 0.35
N TYR A 50 -15.30 -1.19 0.26
CA TYR A 50 -16.74 -1.48 0.14
C TYR A 50 -17.05 -2.25 -1.15
N GLU A 51 -16.29 -2.01 -2.23
CA GLU A 51 -16.37 -2.75 -3.49
C GLU A 51 -16.06 -4.25 -3.32
N CYS A 52 -15.50 -4.64 -2.18
CA CYS A 52 -15.12 -6.01 -1.84
C CYS A 52 -15.98 -6.63 -0.73
N GLU A 53 -17.12 -6.02 -0.37
CA GLU A 53 -18.01 -6.55 0.68
C GLU A 53 -18.76 -7.81 0.22
N ASN A 54 -19.21 -7.83 -1.03
CA ASN A 54 -19.83 -9.00 -1.64
C ASN A 54 -18.93 -9.54 -2.76
N MET A 55 -18.23 -10.64 -2.46
CA MET A 55 -17.31 -11.31 -3.39
C MET A 55 -17.76 -12.74 -3.70
N ASP A 56 -19.06 -13.02 -3.56
CA ASP A 56 -19.63 -14.32 -3.86
C ASP A 56 -19.32 -14.70 -5.32
N GLY A 57 -18.78 -15.91 -5.49
CA GLY A 57 -18.38 -16.43 -6.81
C GLY A 57 -17.02 -15.95 -7.33
N LYS A 58 -16.34 -15.00 -6.68
CA LYS A 58 -14.98 -14.59 -7.09
C LYS A 58 -13.90 -15.49 -6.48
N SER A 59 -12.93 -15.86 -7.30
CA SER A 59 -11.72 -16.56 -6.87
C SER A 59 -10.89 -15.70 -5.89
N VAL A 60 -10.04 -16.34 -5.09
CA VAL A 60 -9.11 -15.62 -4.21
C VAL A 60 -8.20 -14.68 -5.00
N LEU A 61 -7.81 -15.05 -6.23
CA LEU A 61 -7.02 -14.21 -7.14
C LEU A 61 -7.75 -12.90 -7.48
N GLU A 62 -9.01 -12.98 -7.92
CA GLU A 62 -9.82 -11.80 -8.22
C GLU A 62 -9.99 -10.92 -6.97
N GLN A 63 -10.29 -11.54 -5.83
CA GLN A 63 -10.46 -10.82 -4.57
C GLN A 63 -9.22 -10.02 -4.19
N VAL A 64 -8.01 -10.61 -4.30
CA VAL A 64 -6.78 -9.90 -3.93
C VAL A 64 -6.42 -8.81 -4.93
N CYS A 65 -6.64 -9.03 -6.23
CA CYS A 65 -6.38 -8.01 -7.26
C CYS A 65 -7.30 -6.80 -7.09
N GLU A 66 -8.59 -7.03 -6.86
CA GLU A 66 -9.55 -5.97 -6.58
C GLU A 66 -9.27 -5.27 -5.26
N GLN A 67 -8.89 -6.01 -4.22
CA GLN A 67 -8.50 -5.42 -2.93
C GLN A 67 -7.37 -4.40 -3.13
N VAL A 68 -6.30 -4.76 -3.83
CA VAL A 68 -5.15 -3.88 -4.07
C VAL A 68 -5.60 -2.64 -4.86
N TYR A 69 -6.29 -2.85 -5.98
CA TYR A 69 -6.77 -1.77 -6.84
C TYR A 69 -7.67 -0.78 -6.08
N TYR A 70 -8.70 -1.26 -5.38
CA TYR A 70 -9.63 -0.38 -4.70
C TYR A 70 -9.00 0.35 -3.51
N ILE A 71 -8.08 -0.29 -2.76
CA ILE A 71 -7.34 0.43 -1.71
C ILE A 71 -6.54 1.60 -2.31
N GLU A 72 -5.81 1.38 -3.41
CA GLU A 72 -5.05 2.45 -4.06
C GLU A 72 -5.96 3.55 -4.60
N LYS A 73 -7.09 3.18 -5.22
CA LYS A 73 -8.10 4.11 -5.72
C LYS A 73 -8.70 4.96 -4.59
N HIS A 74 -8.98 4.36 -3.43
CA HIS A 74 -9.48 5.07 -2.25
C HIS A 74 -8.45 6.03 -1.68
N ILE A 75 -7.18 5.63 -1.62
CA ILE A 75 -6.09 6.51 -1.20
C ILE A 75 -5.96 7.70 -2.16
N ALA A 76 -5.96 7.46 -3.47
CA ALA A 76 -5.87 8.51 -4.48
C ALA A 76 -7.03 9.52 -4.39
N ARG A 77 -8.27 9.01 -4.25
CA ARG A 77 -9.46 9.85 -4.03
C ARG A 77 -9.35 10.67 -2.73
N ALA A 78 -8.89 10.05 -1.65
CA ALA A 78 -8.71 10.75 -0.39
C ALA A 78 -7.62 11.84 -0.48
N ARG A 79 -6.52 11.56 -1.17
CA ARG A 79 -5.42 12.50 -1.44
C ARG A 79 -5.89 13.72 -2.23
N ALA A 80 -6.70 13.52 -3.28
CA ALA A 80 -7.29 14.62 -4.05
C ALA A 80 -8.18 15.55 -3.20
N VAL A 81 -8.82 15.03 -2.14
CA VAL A 81 -9.68 15.80 -1.24
C VAL A 81 -8.89 16.46 -0.11
N VAL A 82 -7.91 15.75 0.48
CA VAL A 82 -7.12 16.24 1.62
C VAL A 82 -6.03 17.22 1.19
N GLY A 83 -5.55 17.10 -0.04
CA GLY A 83 -4.48 17.92 -0.61
C GLY A 83 -3.11 17.24 -0.54
N GLU A 84 -2.33 17.47 -1.60
CA GLU A 84 -1.03 16.84 -1.85
C GLU A 84 0.00 17.14 -0.75
N GLN A 85 -0.07 18.33 -0.17
CA GLN A 85 0.85 18.81 0.87
C GLN A 85 0.83 17.95 2.15
N ALA A 86 -0.27 17.23 2.40
CA ALA A 86 -0.39 16.35 3.56
C ALA A 86 0.20 14.95 3.30
N PHE A 87 0.73 14.67 2.10
CA PHE A 87 1.22 13.36 1.71
C PHE A 87 2.69 13.37 1.34
N LEU A 88 3.38 12.31 1.74
CA LEU A 88 4.68 11.93 1.21
C LEU A 88 4.57 10.56 0.56
N THR A 89 4.91 10.48 -0.72
CA THR A 89 5.04 9.19 -1.42
C THR A 89 6.45 8.64 -1.24
N VAL A 90 6.53 7.39 -0.82
CA VAL A 90 7.77 6.64 -0.63
C VAL A 90 7.66 5.33 -1.38
N HIS A 91 8.61 4.99 -2.23
CA HIS A 91 8.59 3.70 -2.91
C HIS A 91 9.24 2.63 -2.02
N TYR A 92 8.59 1.48 -1.89
CA TYR A 92 9.10 0.33 -1.13
C TYR A 92 10.52 -0.07 -1.58
N LYS A 93 10.80 0.05 -2.88
CA LYS A 93 12.13 -0.21 -3.45
C LYS A 93 13.18 0.74 -2.87
N ASP A 94 12.87 2.03 -2.77
CA ASP A 94 13.79 3.04 -2.26
C ASP A 94 14.05 2.82 -0.76
N VAL A 95 13.02 2.46 0.01
CA VAL A 95 13.19 2.07 1.42
C VAL A 95 14.11 0.87 1.55
N CYS A 96 14.01 -0.11 0.65
CA CYS A 96 14.89 -1.28 0.67
C CYS A 96 16.32 -0.95 0.25
N GLN A 97 16.51 -0.05 -0.71
CA GLN A 97 17.84 0.26 -1.25
C GLN A 97 18.63 1.25 -0.40
N ASN A 98 17.95 2.23 0.21
CA ASN A 98 18.58 3.23 1.07
C ASN A 98 17.60 3.67 2.17
N PRO A 99 17.45 2.86 3.25
CA PRO A 99 16.56 3.16 4.37
C PRO A 99 16.85 4.53 5.01
N GLN A 100 18.13 4.88 5.12
CA GLN A 100 18.58 6.12 5.75
C GLN A 100 18.06 7.34 4.99
N ARG A 101 18.26 7.38 3.66
CA ARG A 101 17.75 8.46 2.81
C ARG A 101 16.24 8.61 2.90
N GLU A 102 15.49 7.50 2.87
CA GLU A 102 14.03 7.58 2.95
C GLU A 102 13.55 8.02 4.34
N ALA A 103 14.24 7.63 5.42
CA ALA A 103 13.96 8.13 6.76
C ALA A 103 14.25 9.63 6.90
N GLU A 104 15.34 10.13 6.32
CA GLU A 104 15.65 11.56 6.26
C GLU A 104 14.57 12.34 5.48
N ARG A 105 14.13 11.83 4.32
CA ARG A 105 13.02 12.43 3.57
C ARG A 105 11.72 12.47 4.37
N MET A 106 11.42 11.43 5.16
CA MET A 106 10.25 11.41 6.04
C MET A 106 10.40 12.45 7.16
N ALA A 107 11.58 12.56 7.78
CA ALA A 107 11.85 13.53 8.83
C ALA A 107 11.71 14.98 8.30
N ASP A 108 12.32 15.29 7.16
CA ASP A 108 12.21 16.59 6.50
C ASP A 108 10.76 16.96 6.16
N PHE A 109 10.00 16.00 5.64
CA PHE A 109 8.59 16.20 5.33
C PHE A 109 7.77 16.52 6.58
N MET A 110 8.02 15.81 7.69
CA MET A 110 7.35 16.07 8.96
C MET A 110 7.76 17.42 9.54
N ASP A 111 9.04 17.78 9.48
CA ASP A 111 9.56 19.04 10.01
C ASP A 111 8.98 20.26 9.28
N ARG A 112 8.95 20.23 7.94
CA ARG A 112 8.33 21.27 7.10
C ARG A 112 6.83 21.45 7.35
N ASN A 113 6.17 20.45 7.92
CA ASN A 113 4.75 20.47 8.28
C ASN A 113 4.52 20.69 9.78
N GLY A 114 5.52 21.18 10.52
CA GLY A 114 5.39 21.55 11.93
C GLY A 114 5.39 20.36 12.90
N ALA A 115 5.92 19.21 12.47
CA ALA A 115 6.06 17.99 13.28
C ALA A 115 7.54 17.54 13.35
N PRO A 116 8.44 18.34 13.95
CA PRO A 116 9.88 18.05 14.00
C PRO A 116 10.14 16.66 14.56
N THR A 117 10.90 15.85 13.83
CA THR A 117 11.17 14.45 14.17
C THR A 117 12.65 14.14 14.03
N LYS A 118 13.18 13.31 14.92
CA LYS A 118 14.57 12.84 14.90
C LYS A 118 14.62 11.33 14.65
N ILE A 119 15.56 10.90 13.82
CA ILE A 119 15.88 9.48 13.65
C ILE A 119 16.57 9.00 14.93
N ARG A 120 16.01 7.98 15.58
CA ARG A 120 16.45 7.52 16.91
C ARG A 120 17.45 6.36 16.89
N HIS A 121 17.41 5.55 15.83
CA HIS A 121 18.17 4.31 15.74
C HIS A 121 18.96 4.29 14.45
N SER A 122 20.09 3.59 14.45
CA SER A 122 20.76 3.23 13.22
C SER A 122 19.83 2.36 12.38
N LEU A 123 19.76 2.67 11.09
CA LEU A 123 19.05 1.87 10.11
C LEU A 123 20.05 0.95 9.42
N PRO A 124 19.62 -0.24 8.97
CA PRO A 124 20.48 -1.08 8.15
C PRO A 124 20.83 -0.35 6.84
N GLU A 125 21.95 -0.71 6.22
CA GLU A 125 22.35 -0.13 4.93
C GLU A 125 21.32 -0.42 3.84
N SER A 126 20.69 -1.59 3.89
CA SER A 126 19.63 -2.01 2.97
C SER A 126 18.73 -3.08 3.59
N PHE A 127 17.55 -3.29 2.98
CA PHE A 127 16.69 -4.44 3.20
C PHE A 127 16.65 -5.32 1.95
N LYS A 128 16.41 -6.62 2.14
CA LYS A 128 16.15 -7.52 1.03
C LYS A 128 14.86 -7.11 0.31
N LEU A 129 15.00 -6.68 -0.94
CA LEU A 129 13.86 -6.36 -1.79
C LEU A 129 13.05 -7.63 -2.10
N SER A 130 11.78 -7.65 -1.67
CA SER A 130 10.84 -8.70 -2.06
C SER A 130 10.19 -8.34 -3.40
N HIS A 131 10.73 -8.85 -4.50
CA HIS A 131 10.20 -8.64 -5.86
C HIS A 131 10.21 -9.95 -6.65
N GLY A 132 9.43 -10.01 -7.73
CA GLY A 132 9.37 -11.16 -8.65
C GLY A 132 8.27 -12.18 -8.31
N ARG A 133 8.26 -13.29 -9.06
CA ARG A 133 7.25 -14.35 -8.94
C ARG A 133 7.39 -15.11 -7.61
N LYS A 134 6.30 -15.19 -6.84
CA LYS A 134 6.20 -15.83 -5.51
C LYS A 134 5.10 -16.89 -5.41
N VAL A 135 4.39 -17.09 -6.51
CA VAL A 135 3.23 -17.98 -6.70
C VAL A 135 3.43 -18.81 -7.97
N GLU A 136 2.54 -19.77 -8.24
CA GLU A 136 2.65 -20.58 -9.46
C GLU A 136 2.48 -19.72 -10.72
N GLU A 137 3.07 -20.18 -11.82
CA GLU A 137 3.12 -19.42 -13.07
C GLU A 137 1.71 -19.09 -13.61
N ALA A 138 0.76 -20.04 -13.47
CA ALA A 138 -0.62 -19.83 -13.88
C ALA A 138 -1.30 -18.69 -13.08
N GLU A 139 -1.11 -18.68 -11.76
CA GLU A 139 -1.66 -17.66 -10.86
C GLU A 139 -1.01 -16.30 -11.10
N TYR A 140 0.30 -16.28 -11.32
CA TYR A 140 1.05 -15.06 -11.64
C TYR A 140 0.54 -14.41 -12.92
N ARG A 141 0.35 -15.20 -14.00
CA ARG A 141 -0.18 -14.71 -15.28
C ARG A 141 -1.61 -14.20 -15.13
N GLU A 142 -2.44 -14.92 -14.38
CA GLU A 142 -3.83 -14.52 -14.17
C GLU A 142 -3.93 -13.24 -13.33
N MET A 143 -3.17 -13.10 -12.24
CA MET A 143 -3.10 -11.85 -11.47
C MET A 143 -2.68 -10.68 -12.35
N ARG A 144 -1.67 -10.87 -13.20
CA ARG A 144 -1.22 -9.82 -14.13
C ARG A 144 -2.33 -9.40 -15.07
N ARG A 145 -3.04 -10.37 -15.68
CA ARG A 145 -4.19 -10.10 -16.56
C ARG A 145 -5.30 -9.34 -15.85
N LEU A 146 -5.64 -9.74 -14.63
CA LEU A 146 -6.68 -9.10 -13.80
C LEU A 146 -6.30 -7.67 -13.42
N LEU A 147 -5.07 -7.46 -12.96
CA LEU A 147 -4.55 -6.12 -12.63
C LEU A 147 -4.48 -5.24 -13.88
N ASP A 148 -3.97 -5.73 -15.00
CA ASP A 148 -3.94 -4.98 -16.25
C ASP A 148 -5.36 -4.53 -16.67
N LYS A 149 -6.38 -5.37 -16.46
CA LYS A 149 -7.78 -5.00 -16.72
C LYS A 149 -8.28 -3.91 -15.77
N LEU A 150 -7.95 -4.00 -14.48
CA LEU A 150 -8.40 -3.06 -13.46
C LEU A 150 -7.77 -1.66 -13.63
N TYR A 151 -6.48 -1.59 -13.98
CA TYR A 151 -5.74 -0.32 -14.08
C TYR A 151 -5.83 0.36 -15.46
N ARG A 152 -6.47 -0.27 -16.46
CA ARG A 152 -6.73 0.35 -17.79
C ARG A 152 -7.92 1.32 -17.81
N HIS A 153 -8.69 1.41 -16.73
CA HIS A 153 -9.88 2.25 -16.57
C HIS A 153 -9.75 3.19 -15.36
#